data_AF-A0A7G5SZK7-F1
#
_entry.id   AF-A0A7G5SZK7-F1
#
_cell.length_a   1.000
_cell.length_b   1.000
_cell.length_c   1.000
_cell.angle_alpha   90.00
_cell.angle_beta   90.00
_cell.angle_gamma   90.00
#
_symmetry.space_group_name_H-M   'P 1'
#
loop_
_entity.id
_entity.type
_entity.pdbx_description
1 polymer ?
#
loop_
_entity_poly.entity_id
_entity_poly.type
_entity_poly.pdbx_seq_one_letter_code
_entity_poly.pdbx_strand_id
1 'polypeptide(L)'
;MASNGSITSDCVAHATLKACTELVNRLEPVKSKMTEPTWEEVVKKAYEKGINLQANYMTSPLDNLQGYNVYGVCAAEVELDVLTGTHIVSRVDILEDTGVSLSPDVDVGQIEGAFIMGLGLWTSEELVYQPTTGKLLTDRTWTYHPPGAKDIPVDFRVMFRANSTNS
;
A
#
# COMPACT_ATOMS: atom_id res chain seq x y z
N MET A 1 -14.78 -3.27 -8.46
CA MET A 1 -13.96 -2.10 -8.08
C MET A 1 -12.62 -2.22 -8.78
N ALA A 2 -12.04 -1.12 -9.24
CA ALA A 2 -10.64 -1.10 -9.64
C ALA A 2 -9.75 -1.06 -8.39
N SER A 3 -8.60 -1.73 -8.42
CA SER A 3 -7.60 -1.66 -7.34
C SER A 3 -6.80 -0.36 -7.48
N ASN A 4 -7.16 0.67 -6.71
CA ASN A 4 -6.51 1.99 -6.75
C ASN A 4 -6.81 2.81 -5.47
N GLY A 5 -6.18 3.97 -5.35
CA GLY A 5 -6.57 5.06 -4.45
C GLY A 5 -6.19 4.84 -2.99
N SER A 6 -5.20 3.98 -2.72
CA SER A 6 -4.70 3.68 -1.37
C SER A 6 -5.73 3.09 -0.38
N ILE A 7 -6.95 2.78 -0.83
CA ILE A 7 -8.04 2.23 0.00
C ILE A 7 -8.31 0.75 -0.26
N THR A 8 -7.60 0.13 -1.21
CA THR A 8 -7.91 -1.22 -1.67
C THR A 8 -7.72 -2.24 -0.54
N SER A 9 -6.61 -2.15 0.19
CA SER A 9 -6.33 -3.02 1.34
C SER A 9 -7.39 -2.86 2.42
N ASP A 10 -7.79 -1.62 2.74
CA ASP A 10 -8.81 -1.33 3.74
C ASP A 10 -10.17 -1.91 3.36
N CYS A 11 -10.59 -1.70 2.11
CA CYS A 11 -11.86 -2.22 1.61
C CYS A 11 -11.89 -3.75 1.61
N VAL A 12 -10.81 -4.39 1.16
CA VAL A 12 -10.73 -5.85 1.06
C VAL A 12 -10.61 -6.47 2.45
N ALA A 13 -9.76 -5.93 3.33
CA ALA A 13 -9.62 -6.41 4.70
C ALA A 13 -10.93 -6.28 5.47
N HIS A 14 -11.66 -5.17 5.30
CA HIS A 14 -12.99 -5.00 5.89
C HIS A 14 -13.97 -6.06 5.40
N ALA A 15 -14.07 -6.29 4.08
CA ALA A 15 -14.95 -7.32 3.52
C ALA A 15 -14.60 -8.72 4.05
N THR A 16 -13.31 -9.06 4.05
CA THR A 16 -12.81 -10.34 4.57
C THR A 16 -13.17 -10.50 6.05
N LEU A 17 -12.96 -9.47 6.86
CA LEU A 17 -13.30 -9.49 8.28
C LEU A 17 -14.81 -9.73 8.49
N LYS A 18 -15.67 -9.07 7.72
CA LYS A 18 -17.13 -9.25 7.80
C LYS A 18 -17.55 -10.66 7.41
N ALA A 19 -17.02 -11.21 6.32
CA ALA A 19 -17.30 -12.58 5.89
C ALA A 19 -16.82 -13.61 6.93
N CYS A 20 -15.61 -13.44 7.47
CA CYS A 20 -15.07 -14.29 8.54
C CYS A 20 -15.91 -14.19 9.81
N THR A 21 -16.33 -12.99 10.21
CA THR A 21 -17.17 -12.76 11.39
C THR A 21 -18.52 -13.46 11.24
N GLU A 22 -19.13 -13.41 10.05
CA GLU A 22 -20.37 -14.12 9.77
C GLU A 22 -20.20 -15.64 9.91
N LEU A 23 -19.10 -16.22 9.40
CA LEU A 23 -18.81 -17.64 9.58
C LEU A 23 -18.62 -17.99 11.06
N VAL A 24 -17.84 -17.20 11.80
CA VAL A 24 -17.62 -17.41 13.25
C VAL A 24 -18.96 -17.40 14.00
N ASN A 25 -19.82 -16.42 13.73
CA ASN A 25 -21.14 -16.32 14.36
C ASN A 25 -22.03 -17.54 14.08
N ARG A 26 -21.96 -18.12 12.87
CA ARG A 26 -22.68 -19.35 12.52
C ARG A 26 -22.10 -20.60 13.21
N LEU A 27 -20.80 -20.60 13.49
CA LEU A 27 -20.10 -21.71 14.14
C LEU A 27 -20.17 -21.67 15.68
N GLU A 28 -20.42 -20.50 16.27
CA GLU A 28 -20.51 -20.27 17.71
C GLU A 28 -21.46 -21.26 18.45
N PRO A 29 -22.67 -21.58 17.93
CA PRO A 29 -23.57 -22.55 18.58
C PRO A 29 -23.08 -24.00 18.56
N VAL A 30 -22.11 -24.31 17.67
CA VAL A 30 -21.46 -25.63 17.60
C VAL A 30 -20.25 -25.65 18.53
N LYS A 31 -19.44 -24.60 18.47
CA LYS A 31 -18.22 -24.44 19.27
C LYS A 31 -18.51 -24.41 20.77
N SER A 32 -19.55 -23.69 21.20
CA SER A 32 -19.98 -23.59 22.61
C SER A 32 -20.42 -24.92 23.25
N LYS A 33 -20.74 -25.94 22.44
CA LYS A 33 -21.18 -27.26 22.92
C LYS A 33 -20.03 -28.28 23.01
N MET A 34 -18.80 -27.84 22.72
CA MET A 34 -17.61 -28.68 22.72
C MET A 34 -16.61 -28.15 23.75
N THR A 35 -15.82 -29.05 24.32
CA THR A 35 -14.71 -28.69 25.20
C THR A 35 -13.44 -28.66 24.35
N GLU A 36 -12.88 -27.46 24.14
CA GLU A 36 -11.62 -27.23 23.39
C GLU A 36 -11.49 -28.00 22.05
N PRO A 37 -12.44 -27.84 21.11
CA PRO A 37 -12.36 -28.53 19.83
C PRO A 37 -11.27 -27.93 18.92
N THR A 38 -10.69 -28.78 18.07
CA THR A 38 -9.88 -28.33 16.92
C THR A 38 -10.77 -27.68 15.85
N TRP A 39 -10.17 -26.85 14.97
CA TRP A 39 -10.92 -26.17 13.91
C TRP A 39 -11.63 -27.16 12.98
N GLU A 40 -10.94 -28.26 12.65
CA GLU A 40 -11.41 -29.33 11.78
C GLU A 40 -12.65 -30.02 12.37
N GLU A 41 -12.66 -30.26 13.68
CA GLU A 41 -13.81 -30.86 14.38
C GLU A 41 -15.02 -29.92 14.41
N VAL A 42 -14.81 -28.62 14.60
CA VAL A 42 -15.87 -27.61 14.56
C VAL A 42 -16.51 -27.59 13.17
N VAL A 43 -15.69 -27.55 12.11
CA VAL A 43 -16.15 -27.53 10.72
C VAL A 43 -16.92 -28.80 10.38
N LYS A 44 -16.39 -29.98 10.76
CA LYS A 44 -17.06 -31.27 10.52
C LYS A 44 -18.44 -31.34 11.18
N LYS A 45 -18.56 -30.97 12.47
CA LYS A 45 -19.85 -30.98 13.15
C LYS A 45 -20.81 -29.89 12.66
N ALA A 46 -20.29 -28.76 12.18
CA ALA A 46 -21.11 -27.74 11.54
C ALA A 46 -21.71 -28.26 10.23
N TYR A 47 -20.93 -28.98 9.42
CA TYR A 47 -21.41 -29.64 8.22
C TYR A 47 -22.47 -30.71 8.52
N GLU A 48 -22.25 -31.57 9.52
CA GLU A 48 -23.22 -32.58 9.97
C GLU A 48 -24.56 -31.97 10.41
N LYS A 49 -24.54 -30.72 10.90
CA LYS A 49 -25.72 -29.96 11.30
C LYS A 49 -26.34 -29.15 10.16
N GLY A 50 -25.81 -29.25 8.94
CA GLY A 50 -26.29 -28.50 7.77
C GLY A 50 -26.05 -27.00 7.86
N ILE A 51 -25.06 -26.55 8.64
CA ILE A 51 -24.70 -25.13 8.74
C ILE A 51 -23.97 -24.71 7.46
N ASN A 52 -24.40 -23.60 6.86
CA ASN A 52 -23.76 -23.05 5.66
C ASN A 52 -22.37 -22.47 6.00
N LEU A 53 -21.34 -23.05 5.37
CA LEU A 53 -19.92 -22.67 5.51
C LEU A 53 -19.44 -21.69 4.43
N GLN A 54 -20.34 -21.15 3.60
CA GLN A 54 -20.02 -20.08 2.65
C GLN A 54 -20.53 -18.73 3.17
N ALA A 55 -19.67 -17.73 3.13
CA ALA A 55 -20.01 -16.34 3.42
C ALA A 55 -19.34 -15.44 2.38
N ASN A 56 -20.07 -14.42 1.95
CA ASN A 56 -19.59 -13.44 0.98
C ASN A 56 -19.96 -12.06 1.51
N TYR A 57 -19.03 -11.11 1.46
CA TYR A 57 -19.31 -9.73 1.80
C TYR A 57 -18.77 -8.80 0.72
N MET A 58 -19.52 -7.75 0.43
CA MET A 58 -19.12 -6.71 -0.52
C MET A 58 -19.11 -5.37 0.21
N THR A 59 -17.93 -4.77 0.34
CA THR A 59 -17.79 -3.45 0.95
C THR A 59 -18.61 -2.42 0.16
N SER A 60 -19.39 -1.64 0.90
CA SER A 60 -20.38 -0.69 0.42
C SER A 60 -20.12 0.68 1.03
N PRO A 61 -20.53 1.79 0.38
CA PRO A 61 -20.53 3.11 1.01
C PRO A 61 -21.31 3.17 2.34
N LEU A 62 -22.23 2.24 2.57
CA LEU A 62 -22.99 2.11 3.82
C LEU A 62 -22.16 1.59 5.00
N ASP A 63 -21.01 0.95 4.74
CA ASP A 63 -20.08 0.48 5.79
C ASP A 63 -19.38 1.64 6.51
N ASN A 64 -19.56 2.86 6.01
CA ASN A 64 -19.12 4.10 6.65
C ASN A 64 -17.63 4.11 7.00
N LEU A 65 -16.81 3.48 6.15
CA LEU A 65 -15.35 3.57 6.22
C LEU A 65 -14.96 5.05 6.09
N GLN A 66 -14.59 5.66 7.21
CA GLN A 66 -14.16 7.05 7.22
C GLN A 66 -12.81 7.16 6.49
N GLY A 67 -12.73 8.14 5.59
CA GLY A 67 -11.44 8.53 5.05
C GLY A 67 -10.62 9.19 6.15
N TYR A 68 -9.35 8.80 6.23
CA TYR A 68 -8.36 9.42 7.10
C TYR A 68 -7.34 10.19 6.26
N ASN A 69 -6.68 11.17 6.88
CA ASN A 69 -5.57 11.86 6.26
C ASN A 69 -4.27 11.16 6.63
N VAL A 70 -3.38 11.00 5.65
CA VAL A 70 -2.00 10.56 5.86
C VAL A 70 -1.13 11.80 5.87
N TYR A 71 -0.27 11.92 6.89
CA TYR A 71 0.66 13.03 7.04
C TYR A 71 2.10 12.51 6.93
N GLY A 72 2.94 13.26 6.23
CA GLY A 72 4.35 12.93 6.12
C GLY A 72 5.21 14.17 5.99
N VAL A 73 6.47 14.05 6.37
CA VAL A 73 7.52 15.05 6.16
C VAL A 73 8.72 14.37 5.54
N CYS A 74 9.33 15.04 4.56
CA CYS A 74 10.54 14.59 3.90
C CYS A 74 11.60 15.71 3.96
N ALA A 75 12.84 15.32 4.23
CA ALA A 75 14.02 16.16 4.05
C ALA A 75 15.01 15.43 3.14
N ALA A 76 15.50 16.12 2.11
CA ALA A 76 16.45 15.59 1.16
C ALA A 76 17.66 16.51 1.02
N GLU A 77 18.85 15.93 1.01
CA GLU A 77 20.12 16.60 0.73
C GLU A 77 20.62 16.19 -0.65
N VAL A 78 21.00 17.17 -1.46
CA VAL A 78 21.40 16.98 -2.85
C VAL A 78 22.68 17.74 -3.14
N GLU A 79 23.65 17.06 -3.73
CA GLU A 79 24.87 17.66 -4.26
C GLU A 79 24.71 17.88 -5.76
N LEU A 80 24.94 19.11 -6.22
CA LEU A 80 24.82 19.50 -7.62
C LEU A 80 26.20 19.86 -8.19
N ASP A 81 26.59 19.21 -9.28
CA ASP A 81 27.71 19.66 -10.10
C ASP A 81 27.23 20.78 -11.03
N VAL A 82 27.64 22.00 -10.71
CA VAL A 82 27.28 23.22 -11.45
C VAL A 82 27.86 23.28 -12.87
N LEU A 83 28.87 22.47 -13.19
CA LEU A 83 29.48 22.44 -14.52
C LEU A 83 28.76 21.49 -15.47
N THR A 84 28.29 20.34 -14.96
CA THR A 84 27.65 19.30 -15.77
C THR A 84 26.13 19.26 -15.64
N GLY A 85 25.58 19.88 -14.59
CA GLY A 85 24.16 19.80 -14.23
C GLY A 85 23.76 18.45 -13.62
N THR A 86 24.73 17.56 -13.35
CA THR A 86 24.46 16.28 -12.70
C THR A 86 24.28 16.46 -11.19
N HIS A 87 23.44 15.62 -10.59
CA HIS A 87 23.17 15.68 -9.17
C HIS A 87 23.26 14.30 -8.52
N ILE A 88 23.57 14.28 -7.24
CA ILE A 88 23.56 13.09 -6.38
C ILE A 88 22.69 13.39 -5.17
N VAL A 89 21.75 12.51 -4.88
CA VAL A 89 20.96 12.59 -3.64
C VAL A 89 21.77 11.93 -2.53
N SER A 90 22.39 12.74 -1.66
CA SER A 90 23.30 12.23 -0.62
C SER A 90 22.53 11.59 0.53
N ARG A 91 21.40 12.18 0.94
CA ARG A 91 20.59 11.66 2.03
C ARG A 91 19.12 12.04 1.90
N VAL A 92 18.24 11.12 2.30
CA VAL A 92 16.80 11.35 2.45
C VAL A 92 16.31 10.80 3.77
N ASP A 93 15.61 11.63 4.54
CA ASP A 93 14.87 11.25 5.75
C ASP A 93 13.38 11.49 5.52
N ILE A 94 12.58 10.43 5.62
CA ILE A 94 11.12 10.49 5.55
C ILE A 94 10.55 10.06 6.89
N LEU A 95 9.62 10.85 7.41
CA LEU A 95 8.77 10.50 8.54
C LEU A 95 7.32 10.50 8.07
N GLU A 96 6.66 9.35 8.09
CA GLU A 96 5.27 9.21 7.65
C GLU A 96 4.37 8.65 8.75
N ASP A 97 3.15 9.16 8.79
CA ASP A 97 2.09 8.74 9.69
C ASP A 97 1.17 7.71 9.00
N THR A 98 1.60 6.45 9.04
CA THR A 98 0.88 5.31 8.47
C THR A 98 -0.18 4.73 9.42
N GLY A 99 -0.39 5.33 10.60
CA GLY A 99 -1.25 4.75 11.63
C GLY A 99 -0.73 3.40 12.14
N VAL A 100 -1.63 2.43 12.31
CA VAL A 100 -1.27 1.05 12.66
C VAL A 100 -1.00 0.26 11.38
N SER A 101 0.27 0.19 11.01
CA SER A 101 0.72 -0.59 9.85
C SER A 101 0.35 -2.06 9.99
N LEU A 102 -0.27 -2.62 8.95
CA LEU A 102 -0.56 -4.07 8.86
C LEU A 102 0.71 -4.87 8.54
N SER A 103 1.60 -4.31 7.72
CA SER A 103 2.86 -4.91 7.33
C SER A 103 3.93 -3.82 7.15
N PRO A 104 4.75 -3.57 8.19
CA PRO A 104 5.73 -2.48 8.19
C PRO A 104 6.67 -2.49 6.99
N ASP A 105 7.17 -3.67 6.60
CA ASP A 105 8.12 -3.80 5.49
C ASP A 105 7.49 -3.46 4.13
N VAL A 106 6.21 -3.81 3.95
CA VAL A 106 5.47 -3.46 2.72
C VAL A 106 5.24 -1.96 2.66
N ASP A 107 4.86 -1.35 3.78
CA ASP A 107 4.60 0.09 3.85
C ASP A 107 5.90 0.88 3.60
N VAL A 108 7.03 0.47 4.16
CA VAL A 108 8.34 1.06 3.83
C VAL A 108 8.59 0.98 2.32
N GLY A 109 8.41 -0.19 1.71
CA GLY A 109 8.63 -0.35 0.27
C GLY A 109 7.71 0.52 -0.60
N GLN A 110 6.48 0.78 -0.15
CA GLN A 110 5.57 1.71 -0.82
C GLN A 110 6.08 3.16 -0.75
N ILE A 111 6.54 3.59 0.43
CA ILE A 111 7.08 4.95 0.64
C ILE A 111 8.36 5.16 -0.18
N GLU A 112 9.28 4.20 -0.14
CA GLU A 112 10.51 4.24 -0.92
C GLU A 112 10.21 4.28 -2.43
N GLY A 113 9.32 3.40 -2.90
CA GLY A 113 8.91 3.37 -4.30
C GLY A 113 8.24 4.68 -4.74
N ALA A 114 7.32 5.20 -3.93
CA ALA A 114 6.64 6.47 -4.20
C ALA A 114 7.61 7.65 -4.26
N PHE A 115 8.58 7.69 -3.33
CA PHE A 115 9.62 8.71 -3.32
C PHE A 115 10.49 8.66 -4.58
N ILE A 116 10.97 7.47 -4.98
CA ILE A 116 11.81 7.33 -6.18
C ILE A 116 11.02 7.66 -7.46
N MET A 117 9.74 7.26 -7.56
CA MET A 117 8.88 7.67 -8.68
C MET A 117 8.69 9.20 -8.72
N GLY A 118 8.51 9.83 -7.55
CA GLY A 118 8.44 11.29 -7.45
C GLY A 118 9.75 11.97 -7.85
N LEU A 119 10.88 11.41 -7.43
CA LEU A 119 12.21 11.91 -7.81
C LEU A 119 12.36 11.90 -9.33
N GLY A 120 12.05 10.77 -9.98
CA GLY A 120 12.11 10.64 -11.43
C GLY A 120 11.26 11.66 -12.16
N LEU A 121 10.00 11.81 -11.75
CA LEU A 121 9.08 12.82 -12.30
C LEU A 121 9.66 14.24 -12.28
N TRP A 122 10.41 14.61 -11.25
CA TRP A 122 10.93 15.96 -11.09
C TRP A 122 12.33 16.18 -11.66
N THR A 123 13.13 15.12 -11.83
CA THR A 123 14.56 15.28 -12.15
C THR A 123 15.02 14.60 -13.44
N SER A 124 14.41 13.48 -13.85
CA SER A 124 14.93 12.67 -14.97
C SER A 124 13.91 12.33 -16.05
N GLU A 125 12.64 12.19 -15.69
CA GLU A 125 11.57 11.75 -16.59
C GLU A 125 11.04 12.92 -17.42
N GLU A 126 11.44 12.98 -18.70
CA GLU A 126 10.99 14.02 -19.63
C GLU A 126 10.18 13.43 -20.80
N LEU A 127 8.99 14.01 -21.03
CA LEU A 127 8.16 13.70 -22.19
C LEU A 127 8.38 14.73 -23.29
N VAL A 128 9.12 14.33 -24.33
CA VAL A 128 9.41 15.21 -25.47
C VAL A 128 8.49 14.86 -26.63
N TYR A 129 7.78 15.85 -27.16
CA TYR A 129 6.87 15.69 -28.29
C TYR A 129 7.37 16.48 -29.50
N GLN A 130 7.14 15.95 -30.69
CA GLN A 130 7.41 16.64 -31.93
C GLN A 130 6.46 17.84 -32.09
N PRO A 131 6.96 19.08 -32.24
CA PRO A 131 6.11 20.29 -32.19
C PRO A 131 5.04 20.36 -33.28
N THR A 132 5.30 19.79 -34.46
CA THR A 132 4.40 19.92 -35.62
C THR A 132 3.40 18.79 -35.74
N THR A 133 3.77 17.57 -35.32
CA THR A 133 2.93 16.37 -35.48
C THR A 133 2.29 15.90 -34.18
N GLY A 134 2.78 16.37 -33.03
CA GLY A 134 2.37 15.90 -31.70
C GLY A 134 2.88 14.50 -31.36
N LYS A 135 3.76 13.90 -32.17
CA LYS A 135 4.29 12.55 -31.92
C LYS A 135 5.22 12.54 -30.71
N LEU A 136 5.02 11.60 -29.78
CA LEU A 136 5.95 11.36 -28.66
C LEU A 136 7.30 10.85 -29.20
N LEU A 137 8.39 11.50 -28.79
CA LEU A 137 9.77 11.16 -29.17
C LEU A 137 10.47 10.33 -28.10
N THR A 138 10.05 10.44 -26.84
CA THR A 138 10.57 9.64 -25.71
C THR A 138 9.73 8.39 -25.49
N ASP A 139 9.53 7.59 -26.54
CA ASP A 139 8.69 6.37 -26.53
C ASP A 139 9.43 5.06 -26.18
N ARG A 140 10.71 5.16 -25.78
CA ARG A 140 11.59 4.00 -25.52
C ARG A 140 12.46 4.24 -24.30
N THR A 141 12.93 3.17 -23.67
CA THR A 141 13.86 3.22 -22.52
C THR A 141 15.21 3.88 -22.82
N TRP A 142 15.57 4.04 -24.10
CA TRP A 142 16.78 4.76 -24.50
C TRP A 142 16.59 6.28 -24.58
N THR A 143 15.34 6.73 -24.66
CA THR A 143 14.98 8.14 -24.81
C THR A 143 14.17 8.66 -23.63
N TYR A 144 13.59 7.77 -22.83
CA TYR A 144 12.94 8.04 -21.55
C TYR A 144 13.75 7.39 -20.43
N HIS A 145 14.17 8.20 -19.46
CA HIS A 145 15.10 7.77 -18.41
C HIS A 145 14.41 7.76 -17.03
N PRO A 146 13.77 6.64 -16.66
CA PRO A 146 13.29 6.47 -15.30
C PRO A 146 14.48 6.31 -14.33
N PRO A 147 14.29 6.62 -13.04
CA PRO A 147 15.31 6.41 -12.02
C PRO A 147 15.84 4.98 -12.02
N GLY A 148 17.16 4.86 -12.01
CA GLY A 148 17.89 3.61 -11.86
C GLY A 148 18.51 3.47 -10.48
N ALA A 149 19.26 2.38 -10.29
CA ALA A 149 19.91 2.07 -9.03
C ALA A 149 21.00 3.07 -8.59
N LYS A 150 21.44 3.97 -9.48
CA LYS A 150 22.41 5.03 -9.15
C LYS A 150 21.74 6.34 -8.71
N ASP A 151 20.44 6.46 -8.95
CA ASP A 151 19.65 7.65 -8.64
C ASP A 151 19.00 7.54 -7.25
N ILE A 152 19.10 6.37 -6.61
CA ILE A 152 18.63 6.18 -5.23
C ILE A 152 19.51 6.98 -4.25
N PRO A 153 18.94 7.50 -3.15
CA PRO A 153 19.71 8.17 -2.12
C PRO A 153 20.80 7.27 -1.55
N VAL A 154 22.00 7.83 -1.30
CA VAL A 154 23.12 7.07 -0.70
C VAL A 154 22.77 6.62 0.72
N ASP A 155 22.10 7.49 1.48
CA ASP A 155 21.54 7.20 2.81
C ASP A 155 20.02 7.44 2.77
N PHE A 156 19.23 6.36 2.75
CA PHE A 156 17.78 6.43 2.66
C PHE A 156 17.14 5.91 3.96
N ARG A 157 16.44 6.80 4.67
CA ARG A 157 15.83 6.50 5.98
C ARG A 157 14.34 6.77 5.94
N VAL A 158 13.56 5.73 6.16
CA VAL A 158 12.11 5.81 6.33
C VAL A 158 11.76 5.47 7.77
N MET A 159 10.99 6.35 8.40
CA MET A 159 10.55 6.22 9.79
C MET A 159 9.03 6.36 9.86
N PHE A 160 8.43 5.57 10.75
CA PHE A 160 7.02 5.72 11.08
C PHE A 160 6.83 6.55 12.34
N ARG A 161 5.77 7.35 12.35
CA ARG A 161 5.34 8.06 13.55
C ARG A 161 4.89 7.06 14.63
N ALA A 162 5.57 7.07 15.77
CA ALA A 162 5.22 6.20 16.88
C ALA A 162 3.83 6.52 17.48
N ASN A 163 3.11 5.47 17.90
CA ASN A 163 1.82 5.55 18.58
C ASN A 163 0.73 6.35 17.84
N SER A 164 0.72 6.26 16.51
CA SER A 164 -0.36 6.82 15.72
C SER A 164 -1.54 5.85 15.60
N THR A 165 -2.71 6.28 16.04
CA THR A 165 -3.99 5.74 15.57
C THR A 165 -4.61 6.80 14.67
N ASN A 166 -4.50 6.60 13.36
CA ASN A 166 -5.30 7.35 12.39
C ASN A 166 -6.75 6.90 12.57
N SER A 167 -7.50 7.69 13.35
CA SER A 167 -8.92 7.49 13.65
C SER A 167 -9.80 8.25 12.68
#